data_AF-A0A939PA55-F1
#
_entry.id   AF-A0A939PA55-F1
#
_cell.length_a   1.000
_cell.length_b   1.000
_cell.length_c   1.000
_cell.angle_alpha   90.00
_cell.angle_beta   90.00
_cell.angle_gamma   90.00
#
_symmetry.space_group_name_H-M   'P 1'
#
loop_
_entity.id
_entity.type
_entity.pdbx_description
1 polymer ?
#
loop_
_entity_poly.entity_id
_entity_poly.type
_entity_poly.pdbx_seq_one_letter_code
_entity_poly.pdbx_strand_id
1 'polypeptide(L)'
;MPNDSWSRLELARFLRSRRERIDPRTFGLPVGSRRRTPGLRREEVAMLAGLGPTWYAYLEQGRKIQPSPQVLESLAQVLRLSEDERRYLHRLANGDDEWPRRPDDAPAAEAVLRQLVERGSAYLYPSYATDHRGDLLAWNRAATEWYADFGKLPVSERNLLRWMLTAPEARERLVDWERTAREVAARWRVQSVLWPGDPALQMRVNEFHNLSPEFAAWWRNHEVLEHRSHIRRLSHPRYGLWSFRVVIMRVAGFPRHFVESHIRVDPSNMQNIPSTLD
;
A
#
# COMPACT_ATOMS: atom_id res chain seq x y z
N MET A 1 -18.31 5.39 -6.43
CA MET A 1 -18.30 6.60 -5.57
C MET A 1 -18.74 6.16 -4.18
N PRO A 2 -17.88 6.16 -3.16
CA PRO A 2 -18.35 6.04 -1.79
C PRO A 2 -19.32 7.19 -1.52
N ASN A 3 -20.38 6.92 -0.77
CA ASN A 3 -21.46 7.86 -0.56
C ASN A 3 -20.97 9.09 0.24
N ASP A 4 -20.57 10.17 -0.45
CA ASP A 4 -20.06 11.44 0.10
C ASP A 4 -20.96 11.99 1.23
N SER A 5 -22.27 11.74 1.16
CA SER A 5 -23.22 12.07 2.23
C SER A 5 -23.00 11.25 3.52
N TRP A 6 -22.72 9.96 3.40
CA TRP A 6 -22.50 9.06 4.53
C TRP A 6 -21.19 9.39 5.25
N SER A 7 -20.11 9.60 4.50
CA SER A 7 -18.79 9.92 5.08
C SER A 7 -18.83 11.20 5.93
N ARG A 8 -19.54 12.23 5.46
CA ARG A 8 -19.73 13.49 6.20
C ARG A 8 -20.56 13.35 7.46
N LEU A 9 -21.64 12.57 7.42
CA LEU A 9 -22.46 12.32 8.61
C LEU A 9 -21.68 11.51 9.65
N GLU A 10 -20.86 10.57 9.20
CA GLU A 10 -20.00 9.78 10.08
C GLU A 10 -18.86 10.62 10.67
N LEU A 11 -18.26 11.52 9.89
CA LEU A 11 -17.29 12.51 10.39
C LEU A 11 -17.90 13.37 11.50
N ALA A 12 -19.12 13.87 11.28
CA ALA A 12 -19.85 14.67 12.26
C ALA A 12 -20.09 13.90 13.58
N ARG A 13 -20.54 12.64 13.48
CA ARG A 13 -20.76 11.75 14.64
C ARG A 13 -19.47 11.45 15.37
N PHE A 14 -18.41 11.15 14.64
CA PHE A 14 -17.10 10.85 15.19
C PHE A 14 -16.57 12.05 15.99
N LEU A 15 -16.53 13.24 15.39
CA LEU A 15 -16.06 14.46 16.06
C LEU A 15 -16.87 14.78 17.31
N ARG A 16 -18.20 14.67 17.23
CA ARG A 16 -19.09 14.86 18.39
C ARG A 16 -18.76 13.87 19.51
N SER A 17 -18.60 12.59 19.18
CA SER A 17 -18.26 11.55 20.15
C SER A 17 -16.91 11.82 20.84
N ARG A 18 -15.90 12.29 20.11
CA ARG A 18 -14.59 12.64 20.67
C ARG A 18 -14.66 13.88 21.55
N ARG A 19 -15.34 14.93 21.08
CA ARG A 19 -15.54 16.17 21.83
C ARG A 19 -16.22 15.94 23.18
N GLU A 20 -17.27 15.12 23.21
CA GLU A 20 -18.04 14.85 24.42
C GLU A 20 -17.28 14.01 25.47
N ARG A 21 -16.15 13.39 25.10
CA ARG A 21 -15.28 12.61 26.00
C ARG A 21 -14.14 13.41 26.63
N ILE A 22 -13.80 14.57 26.08
CA ILE A 22 -12.68 15.38 26.57
C ILE A 22 -13.13 16.20 27.78
N ASP A 23 -12.43 16.03 28.90
CA ASP A 23 -12.63 16.84 30.11
C ASP A 23 -12.13 18.27 29.88
N PRO A 24 -13.00 19.29 29.94
CA PRO A 24 -12.63 20.70 29.75
C PRO A 24 -11.52 21.19 30.69
N ARG A 25 -11.41 20.61 31.89
CA ARG A 25 -10.39 20.96 32.87
C ARG A 25 -8.97 20.69 32.36
N THR A 26 -8.81 19.75 31.43
CA THR A 26 -7.51 19.44 30.79
C THR A 26 -6.96 20.60 29.95
N PHE A 27 -7.80 21.58 29.63
CA PHE A 27 -7.46 22.83 28.95
C PHE A 27 -7.60 24.06 29.85
N GLY A 28 -7.75 23.87 31.17
CA GLY A 28 -7.97 24.97 32.11
C GLY A 28 -9.34 25.65 31.98
N LEU A 29 -10.29 25.03 31.28
CA LEU A 29 -11.62 25.62 31.07
C LEU A 29 -12.52 25.38 32.29
N PRO A 30 -13.35 26.36 32.68
CA PRO A 30 -14.23 26.24 33.83
C PRO A 30 -15.36 25.23 33.55
N VAL A 31 -15.60 24.36 34.52
CA VAL A 31 -16.77 23.47 34.56
C VAL A 31 -17.79 24.09 35.51
N GLY A 32 -18.51 25.10 35.03
CA GLY A 32 -19.57 25.74 35.82
C GLY A 32 -20.77 24.80 36.04
N SER A 33 -21.56 25.07 37.09
CA SER A 33 -22.72 24.27 37.52
C SER A 33 -23.85 24.11 36.48
N ARG A 34 -23.81 24.86 35.36
CA ARG A 34 -24.81 24.85 34.28
C ARG A 34 -24.34 24.20 32.97
N ARG A 35 -23.24 23.43 32.97
CA ARG A 35 -22.77 22.75 31.75
C ARG A 35 -23.73 21.59 31.39
N ARG A 36 -24.40 21.70 30.23
CA ARG A 36 -25.33 20.68 29.69
C ARG A 36 -24.67 19.64 28.79
N THR A 37 -23.45 19.89 28.33
CA THR A 37 -22.70 19.00 27.43
C THR A 37 -21.62 18.26 28.24
N PRO A 38 -21.52 16.92 28.17
CA PRO A 38 -20.61 16.14 29.03
C PRO A 38 -19.13 16.51 28.91
N GLY A 39 -18.66 16.86 27.72
CA GLY A 39 -17.28 17.26 27.44
C GLY A 39 -17.17 18.69 26.93
N LEU A 40 -16.20 18.94 26.05
CA LEU A 40 -16.00 20.25 25.43
C LEU A 40 -17.25 20.73 24.66
N ARG A 41 -17.50 22.03 24.64
CA ARG A 41 -18.49 22.68 23.78
C ARG A 41 -17.93 22.87 22.37
N ARG A 42 -18.81 23.06 21.39
CA ARG A 42 -18.40 23.35 20.00
C ARG A 42 -17.52 24.58 19.90
N GLU A 43 -17.90 25.64 20.61
CA GLU A 43 -17.14 26.90 20.69
C GLU A 43 -15.76 26.70 21.33
N GLU A 44 -15.66 25.83 22.35
CA GLU A 44 -14.40 25.53 23.03
C GLU A 44 -13.45 24.77 22.11
N VAL A 45 -13.94 23.76 21.38
CA VAL A 45 -13.11 23.06 20.38
C VAL A 45 -12.67 23.99 19.27
N ALA A 46 -13.60 24.81 18.75
CA ALA A 46 -13.28 25.76 17.69
C ALA A 46 -12.18 26.73 18.13
N MET A 47 -12.30 27.32 19.33
CA MET A 47 -11.29 28.20 19.90
C MET A 47 -9.93 27.49 20.08
N LEU A 48 -9.91 26.30 20.69
CA LEU A 48 -8.68 25.54 20.92
C LEU A 48 -8.00 25.11 19.62
N ALA A 49 -8.78 24.86 18.56
CA ALA A 49 -8.27 24.45 17.25
C ALA A 49 -7.95 25.63 16.31
N GLY A 50 -8.18 26.87 16.74
CA GLY A 50 -8.02 28.07 15.90
C GLY A 50 -9.03 28.18 14.75
N LEU A 51 -10.24 27.67 14.95
CA LEU A 51 -11.33 27.63 13.96
C LEU A 51 -12.48 28.57 14.33
N GLY A 52 -13.25 28.99 13.33
CA GLY A 52 -14.50 29.70 13.56
C GLY A 52 -15.57 28.80 14.21
N PRO A 53 -16.28 29.22 15.27
CA PRO A 53 -17.33 28.41 15.92
C PRO A 53 -18.41 27.89 14.96
N THR A 54 -18.87 28.75 14.05
CA THR A 54 -19.84 28.39 13.00
C THR A 54 -19.31 27.32 12.06
N TRP A 55 -18.02 27.40 11.72
CA TRP A 55 -17.38 26.46 10.80
C TRP A 55 -17.28 25.07 11.44
N TYR A 56 -16.87 24.99 12.71
CA TYR A 56 -16.87 23.71 13.45
C TYR A 56 -18.28 23.14 13.63
N ALA A 57 -19.28 24.01 13.86
CA ALA A 57 -20.67 23.58 13.92
C ALA A 57 -21.16 22.98 12.60
N TYR A 58 -20.74 23.50 11.44
CA TYR A 58 -21.05 22.92 10.13
C TYR A 58 -20.42 21.54 9.94
N LEU A 59 -19.20 21.35 10.45
CA LEU A 59 -18.51 20.06 10.42
C LEU A 59 -19.30 19.01 11.22
N GLU A 60 -19.72 19.35 12.44
CA GLU A 60 -20.57 18.49 13.28
C GLU A 60 -22.02 18.35 12.82
N GLN A 61 -22.45 19.10 11.80
CA GLN A 61 -23.75 18.95 11.15
C GLN A 61 -23.66 18.09 9.88
N GLY A 62 -22.46 17.69 9.45
CA GLY A 62 -22.26 16.94 8.21
C GLY A 62 -22.56 17.78 6.96
N ARG A 63 -22.41 19.11 7.03
CA ARG A 63 -22.56 19.97 5.85
C ARG A 63 -21.44 19.68 4.85
N LYS A 64 -21.67 20.03 3.58
CA LYS A 64 -20.69 19.90 2.49
C LYS A 64 -19.56 20.93 2.63
N ILE A 65 -18.65 20.67 3.57
CA ILE A 65 -17.39 21.39 3.74
C ILE A 65 -16.25 20.39 3.68
N GLN A 66 -15.12 20.77 3.08
CA GLN A 66 -13.91 19.97 3.05
C GLN A 66 -12.86 20.59 3.99
N PRO A 67 -12.53 19.93 5.11
CA PRO A 67 -11.47 20.38 6.01
C PRO A 67 -10.10 20.15 5.36
N SER A 68 -9.18 21.11 5.48
CA SER A 68 -7.79 20.89 5.03
C SER A 68 -7.04 19.92 5.96
N PRO A 69 -5.95 19.28 5.50
CA PRO A 69 -5.13 18.42 6.36
C PRO A 69 -4.66 19.11 7.66
N GLN A 70 -4.34 20.40 7.58
CA GLN A 70 -3.91 21.18 8.74
C GLN A 70 -5.05 21.39 9.75
N VAL A 71 -6.28 21.59 9.29
CA VAL A 71 -7.45 21.68 10.17
C VAL A 71 -7.72 20.35 10.86
N LEU A 72 -7.61 19.24 10.12
CA LEU A 72 -7.79 17.90 10.68
C LEU A 72 -6.73 17.58 11.74
N GLU A 73 -5.48 17.96 11.54
CA GLU A 73 -4.42 17.77 12.53
C GLU A 73 -4.63 18.65 13.78
N SER A 74 -5.07 19.90 13.62
CA SER A 74 -5.41 20.77 14.76
C SER A 74 -6.58 20.17 15.58
N LEU A 75 -7.61 19.67 14.91
CA LEU A 75 -8.71 18.94 15.56
C LEU A 75 -8.23 17.67 16.26
N ALA A 76 -7.33 16.90 15.61
CA ALA A 76 -6.74 15.71 16.20
C ALA A 76 -5.97 16.00 17.50
N GLN A 77 -5.23 17.10 17.54
CA GLN A 77 -4.47 17.52 18.72
C GLN A 77 -5.40 17.94 19.86
N VAL A 78 -6.38 18.81 19.58
CA VAL A 78 -7.35 19.29 20.59
C VAL A 78 -8.20 18.14 21.14
N LEU A 79 -8.65 17.24 20.27
CA LEU A 79 -9.45 16.08 20.64
C LEU A 79 -8.59 14.91 21.16
N ARG A 80 -7.27 15.10 21.29
CA ARG A 80 -6.29 14.11 21.78
C ARG A 80 -6.45 12.73 21.12
N LEU A 81 -6.65 12.73 19.81
CA LEU A 81 -6.89 11.50 19.04
C LEU A 81 -5.64 10.62 19.04
N SER A 82 -5.87 9.32 19.24
CA SER A 82 -4.84 8.30 19.00
C SER A 82 -4.43 8.27 17.53
N GLU A 83 -3.29 7.66 17.22
CA GLU A 83 -2.83 7.57 15.83
C GLU A 83 -3.87 6.90 14.90
N ASP A 84 -4.53 5.84 15.37
CA ASP A 84 -5.59 5.17 14.61
C ASP A 84 -6.82 6.06 14.40
N GLU A 85 -7.20 6.83 15.42
CA GLU A 85 -8.31 7.77 15.37
C GLU A 85 -8.03 8.95 14.43
N ARG A 86 -6.77 9.41 14.36
CA ARG A 86 -6.33 10.39 13.38
C ARG A 86 -6.46 9.84 11.97
N ARG A 87 -6.01 8.62 11.71
CA ARG A 87 -6.18 7.98 10.39
C ARG A 87 -7.65 7.84 10.02
N TYR A 88 -8.50 7.46 10.98
CA TYR A 88 -9.94 7.38 10.76
C TYR A 88 -10.55 8.76 10.44
N LEU A 89 -10.14 9.81 11.15
CA LEU A 89 -10.56 11.19 10.89
C LEU A 89 -10.24 11.61 9.44
N HIS A 90 -9.02 11.35 8.99
CA HIS A 90 -8.60 11.67 7.62
C HIS A 90 -9.34 10.85 6.57
N ARG A 91 -9.54 9.55 6.82
CA ARG A 91 -10.31 8.68 5.92
C ARG A 91 -11.75 9.17 5.74
N LEU A 92 -12.39 9.61 6.82
CA LEU A 92 -13.75 10.14 6.76
C LEU A 92 -13.84 11.49 6.02
N ALA A 93 -12.82 12.33 6.14
CA ALA A 93 -12.80 13.65 5.54
C ALA A 93 -12.39 13.64 4.06
N ASN A 94 -11.36 12.87 3.72
CA ASN A 94 -10.64 12.96 2.46
C ASN A 94 -10.58 11.63 1.67
N GLY A 95 -11.13 10.54 2.23
CA GLY A 95 -11.02 9.21 1.64
C GLY A 95 -9.68 8.51 1.94
N ASP A 96 -9.45 7.36 1.31
CA ASP A 96 -8.30 6.50 1.57
C ASP A 96 -6.95 7.03 1.03
N ASP A 97 -6.96 8.11 0.25
CA ASP A 97 -5.79 8.52 -0.54
C ASP A 97 -4.88 9.58 0.12
N GLU A 98 -5.34 10.35 1.12
CA GLU A 98 -4.65 11.59 1.52
C GLU A 98 -3.83 11.56 2.83
N TRP A 99 -3.90 10.51 3.67
CA TRP A 99 -3.07 10.50 4.90
C TRP A 99 -1.74 9.78 4.69
N PRO A 100 -0.60 10.30 5.22
CA PRO A 100 0.69 9.62 5.13
C PRO A 100 0.56 8.22 5.68
N ARG A 101 0.71 7.24 4.79
CA ARG A 101 0.90 5.86 5.17
C ARG A 101 2.08 5.82 6.14
N ARG A 102 1.90 5.16 7.29
CA ARG A 102 2.90 5.04 8.35
C ARG A 102 4.27 4.79 7.70
N PRO A 103 5.34 5.51 8.10
CA PRO A 103 6.68 5.12 7.71
C PRO A 103 6.84 3.65 8.10
N ASP A 104 7.11 2.78 7.13
CA ASP A 104 7.35 1.39 7.43
C ASP A 104 8.56 1.34 8.36
N ASP A 105 8.41 0.72 9.54
CA ASP A 105 9.56 0.27 10.33
C ASP A 105 10.21 -0.88 9.52
N ALA A 106 10.98 -0.52 8.49
CA ALA A 106 11.48 -1.44 7.47
C ALA A 106 12.17 -2.69 8.06
N PRO A 107 12.97 -2.60 9.14
CA PRO A 107 13.55 -3.78 9.78
C PRO A 107 12.50 -4.74 10.38
N ALA A 108 11.43 -4.20 10.97
CA ALA A 108 10.34 -5.03 11.51
C ALA A 108 9.49 -5.64 10.38
N ALA A 109 9.29 -4.89 9.29
CA ALA A 109 8.60 -5.37 8.09
C ALA A 109 9.35 -6.58 7.49
N GLU A 110 10.65 -6.44 7.24
CA GLU A 110 11.47 -7.50 6.64
C GLU A 110 11.45 -8.78 7.48
N ALA A 111 11.62 -8.67 8.80
CA ALA A 111 11.61 -9.83 9.70
C ALA A 111 10.26 -10.58 9.69
N VAL A 112 9.14 -9.85 9.71
CA VAL A 112 7.80 -10.45 9.67
C VAL A 112 7.51 -11.09 8.32
N LEU A 113 7.84 -10.40 7.22
CA LEU A 113 7.62 -10.90 5.87
C LEU A 113 8.46 -12.14 5.58
N ARG A 114 9.71 -12.18 6.07
CA ARG A 114 10.56 -13.35 5.98
C ARG A 114 9.94 -14.56 6.68
N GLN A 115 9.48 -14.39 7.92
CA GLN A 115 8.79 -15.47 8.64
C GLN A 115 7.51 -15.92 7.91
N LEU A 116 6.75 -14.99 7.32
CA LEU A 116 5.55 -15.32 6.56
C LEU A 116 5.86 -16.16 5.32
N VAL A 117 6.89 -15.79 4.55
CA VAL A 117 7.32 -16.52 3.35
C VAL A 117 7.87 -17.89 3.70
N GLU A 118 8.68 -17.99 4.75
CA GLU A 118 9.28 -19.26 5.21
C GLU A 118 8.23 -20.24 5.75
N ARG A 119 7.23 -19.76 6.49
CA ARG A 119 6.21 -20.61 7.13
C ARG A 119 4.98 -20.89 6.27
N GLY A 120 4.62 -19.95 5.40
CA GLY A 120 3.35 -19.96 4.67
C GLY A 120 3.35 -20.81 3.40
N SER A 121 4.46 -21.46 3.04
CA SER A 121 4.61 -22.09 1.74
C SER A 121 4.53 -23.61 1.77
N ALA A 122 3.70 -24.18 0.89
CA ALA A 122 3.85 -25.56 0.47
C ALA A 122 5.17 -25.71 -0.31
N TYR A 123 6.00 -26.70 0.06
CA TYR A 123 7.39 -26.86 -0.38
C TYR A 123 7.69 -26.71 -1.88
N LEU A 124 6.69 -26.89 -2.76
CA LEU A 124 6.85 -26.85 -4.22
C LEU A 124 6.45 -25.52 -4.88
N TYR A 125 5.86 -24.58 -4.15
CA TYR A 125 5.26 -23.38 -4.74
C TYR A 125 6.02 -22.10 -4.38
N PRO A 126 6.46 -21.32 -5.39
CA PRO A 126 7.21 -20.10 -5.14
C PRO A 126 6.44 -19.09 -4.27
N SER A 127 7.13 -18.56 -3.28
CA SER A 127 6.65 -17.43 -2.48
C SER A 127 7.81 -16.50 -2.19
N TYR A 128 7.59 -15.20 -2.34
CA TYR A 128 8.57 -14.17 -2.03
C TYR A 128 7.90 -12.88 -1.56
N ALA A 129 8.67 -12.07 -0.83
CA ALA A 129 8.28 -10.75 -0.39
C ALA A 129 9.09 -9.68 -1.12
N THR A 130 8.43 -8.60 -1.52
CA THR A 130 9.07 -7.42 -2.11
C THR A 130 8.62 -6.12 -1.45
N ASP A 131 9.45 -5.09 -1.56
CA ASP A 131 9.02 -3.70 -1.31
C ASP A 131 8.39 -3.06 -2.58
N HIS A 132 7.96 -1.80 -2.47
CA HIS A 132 7.32 -1.06 -3.56
C HIS A 132 8.28 -0.69 -4.69
N ARG A 133 9.57 -0.87 -4.45
CA ARG A 133 10.65 -0.69 -5.43
C ARG A 133 11.08 -2.02 -6.04
N GLY A 134 10.35 -3.11 -5.80
CA GLY A 134 10.62 -4.45 -6.34
C GLY A 134 11.82 -5.17 -5.74
N ASP A 135 12.37 -4.69 -4.62
CA ASP A 135 13.47 -5.39 -3.94
C ASP A 135 12.97 -6.64 -3.25
N LEU A 136 13.72 -7.72 -3.41
CA LEU A 136 13.43 -9.01 -2.79
C LEU A 136 13.93 -9.00 -1.35
N LEU A 137 12.99 -9.09 -0.42
CA LEU A 137 13.23 -9.05 1.02
C LEU A 137 13.30 -10.45 1.64
N ALA A 138 12.54 -11.39 1.06
CA ALA A 138 12.54 -12.78 1.44
C ALA A 138 12.03 -13.64 0.27
N TRP A 139 12.45 -14.89 0.21
CA TRP A 139 11.97 -15.87 -0.76
C TRP A 139 12.13 -17.27 -0.17
N ASN A 140 11.23 -18.17 -0.51
CA ASN A 140 11.33 -19.56 -0.09
C ASN A 140 12.21 -20.38 -1.05
N ARG A 141 12.47 -21.64 -0.69
CA ARG A 141 13.23 -22.57 -1.51
C ARG A 141 12.62 -22.75 -2.92
N ALA A 142 11.31 -22.84 -3.03
CA ALA A 142 10.65 -23.01 -4.32
C ALA A 142 10.88 -21.80 -5.24
N ALA A 143 10.91 -20.58 -4.71
CA ALA A 143 11.26 -19.40 -5.48
C ALA A 143 12.70 -19.48 -6.01
N THR A 144 13.64 -20.02 -5.22
CA THR A 144 14.99 -20.32 -5.71
C THR A 144 15.00 -21.34 -6.85
N GLU A 145 14.20 -22.39 -6.76
CA GLU A 145 14.14 -23.45 -7.78
C GLU A 145 13.46 -22.98 -9.07
N TRP A 146 12.38 -22.21 -8.98
CA TRP A 146 11.59 -21.76 -10.14
C TRP A 146 12.10 -20.46 -10.79
N TYR A 147 12.66 -19.52 -10.00
CA TYR A 147 13.20 -18.26 -10.50
C TYR A 147 14.72 -18.29 -10.52
N ALA A 148 15.35 -18.03 -9.36
CA ALA A 148 16.78 -17.87 -9.23
C ALA A 148 17.21 -17.92 -7.77
N ASP A 149 18.47 -18.29 -7.53
CA ASP A 149 19.07 -18.15 -6.20
C ASP A 149 19.50 -16.71 -5.94
N PHE A 150 18.53 -15.86 -5.57
CA PHE A 150 18.75 -14.45 -5.26
C PHE A 150 19.74 -14.25 -4.08
N GLY A 151 19.99 -15.30 -3.28
CA GLY A 151 20.98 -15.26 -2.19
C GLY A 151 22.41 -15.10 -2.69
N LYS A 152 22.69 -15.53 -3.93
CA LYS A 152 24.00 -15.38 -4.58
C LYS A 152 24.25 -13.98 -5.14
N LEU A 153 23.22 -13.15 -5.24
CA LEU A 153 23.34 -11.77 -5.72
C LEU A 153 23.73 -10.82 -4.57
N PRO A 154 24.53 -9.78 -4.84
CA PRO A 154 24.73 -8.67 -3.91
C PRO A 154 23.38 -8.07 -3.49
N VAL A 155 23.26 -7.62 -2.24
CA VAL A 155 22.00 -7.09 -1.69
C VAL A 155 21.41 -5.98 -2.57
N SER A 156 22.23 -5.09 -3.10
CA SER A 156 21.83 -4.00 -3.99
C SER A 156 21.24 -4.46 -5.33
N GLU A 157 21.50 -5.70 -5.74
CA GLU A 157 21.04 -6.28 -7.00
C GLU A 157 19.85 -7.21 -6.85
N ARG A 158 19.39 -7.47 -5.61
CA ARG A 158 18.25 -8.33 -5.31
C ARG A 158 16.94 -7.63 -5.62
N ASN A 159 16.66 -7.48 -6.90
CA ASN A 159 15.47 -6.82 -7.40
C ASN A 159 14.85 -7.66 -8.52
N LEU A 160 13.55 -7.93 -8.41
CA LEU A 160 12.88 -8.85 -9.33
C LEU A 160 12.89 -8.34 -10.78
N LEU A 161 12.64 -7.04 -10.99
CA LEU A 161 12.65 -6.45 -12.33
C LEU A 161 14.08 -6.39 -12.88
N ARG A 162 15.07 -6.01 -12.06
CA ARG A 162 16.49 -6.06 -12.48
C ARG A 162 16.87 -7.46 -12.97
N TRP A 163 16.52 -8.50 -12.22
CA TRP A 163 16.74 -9.89 -12.61
C TRP A 163 16.07 -10.21 -13.95
N MET A 164 14.80 -9.83 -14.13
CA MET A 164 14.09 -10.01 -15.40
C MET A 164 14.81 -9.34 -16.57
N LEU A 165 15.36 -8.14 -16.38
CA LEU A 165 15.99 -7.38 -17.45
C LEU A 165 17.41 -7.84 -17.79
N THR A 166 18.17 -8.34 -16.80
CA THR A 166 19.62 -8.54 -16.94
C THR A 166 20.05 -10.01 -16.95
N ALA A 167 19.30 -10.92 -16.33
CA ALA A 167 19.71 -12.30 -16.19
C ALA A 167 19.21 -13.14 -17.39
N PRO A 168 20.09 -13.84 -18.14
CA PRO A 168 19.66 -14.73 -19.22
C PRO A 168 18.69 -15.81 -18.75
N GLU A 169 18.90 -16.35 -17.54
CA GLU A 169 18.01 -17.36 -16.93
C GLU A 169 16.57 -16.86 -16.80
N ALA A 170 16.34 -15.54 -16.65
CA ALA A 170 14.97 -15.02 -16.54
C ALA A 170 14.17 -15.27 -17.81
N ARG A 171 14.81 -15.19 -18.99
CA ARG A 171 14.19 -15.51 -20.28
C ARG A 171 13.94 -17.01 -20.47
N GLU A 172 14.72 -17.85 -19.78
CA GLU A 172 14.52 -19.31 -19.78
C GLU A 172 13.41 -19.73 -18.82
N ARG A 173 13.32 -19.09 -17.65
CA ARG A 173 12.35 -19.42 -16.59
C ARG A 173 10.97 -18.82 -16.84
N LEU A 174 10.88 -17.59 -17.34
CA LEU A 174 9.61 -16.92 -17.64
C LEU A 174 9.20 -17.20 -19.08
N VAL A 175 8.17 -18.03 -19.29
CA VAL A 175 7.68 -18.35 -20.64
C VAL A 175 7.17 -17.10 -21.37
N ASP A 176 6.47 -16.23 -20.65
CA ASP A 176 5.98 -14.94 -21.14
C ASP A 176 6.87 -13.79 -20.66
N TRP A 177 8.19 -13.95 -20.78
CA TRP A 177 9.17 -13.02 -20.23
C TRP A 177 8.85 -11.56 -20.58
N GLU A 178 8.70 -11.25 -21.86
CA GLU A 178 8.53 -9.86 -22.33
C GLU A 178 7.27 -9.22 -21.75
N ARG A 179 6.14 -9.94 -21.83
CA ARG A 179 4.88 -9.53 -21.23
C ARG A 179 5.03 -9.30 -19.73
N THR A 180 5.64 -10.25 -19.02
CA THR A 180 5.79 -10.19 -17.56
C THR A 180 6.65 -9.01 -17.13
N ALA A 181 7.81 -8.81 -17.78
CA ALA A 181 8.71 -7.70 -17.47
C ALA A 181 8.06 -6.33 -17.76
N ARG A 182 7.34 -6.21 -18.88
CA ARG A 182 6.57 -5.01 -19.23
C ARG A 182 5.47 -4.71 -18.21
N GLU A 183 4.70 -5.71 -17.79
CA GLU A 183 3.66 -5.53 -16.77
C GLU A 183 4.25 -5.10 -15.42
N VAL A 184 5.41 -5.64 -15.02
CA VAL A 184 6.11 -5.21 -13.79
C VAL A 184 6.59 -3.76 -13.91
N ALA A 185 7.11 -3.34 -15.08
CA ALA A 185 7.47 -1.95 -15.33
C ALA A 185 6.25 -1.01 -15.27
N ALA A 186 5.10 -1.41 -15.83
CA ALA A 186 3.86 -0.64 -15.76
C ALA A 186 3.34 -0.49 -14.30
N ARG A 187 3.51 -1.51 -13.46
CA ARG A 187 3.16 -1.45 -12.03
C ARG A 187 4.05 -0.49 -11.24
N TRP A 188 5.34 -0.40 -11.58
CA TRP A 188 6.26 0.56 -10.94
C TRP A 188 5.87 2.02 -11.17
N ARG A 189 5.29 2.34 -12.33
CA ARG A 189 4.77 3.68 -12.59
C ARG A 189 3.70 4.08 -11.57
N VAL A 190 2.79 3.18 -11.24
CA VAL A 190 1.79 3.40 -10.17
C VAL A 190 2.48 3.67 -8.83
N GLN A 191 3.53 2.90 -8.50
CA GLN A 191 4.26 3.10 -7.24
C GLN A 191 4.95 4.48 -7.17
N SER A 192 5.42 5.02 -8.29
CA SER A 192 6.03 6.36 -8.33
C SER A 192 5.06 7.49 -7.99
N VAL A 193 3.78 7.33 -8.34
CA VAL A 193 2.71 8.28 -7.98
C VAL A 193 2.30 8.10 -6.52
N LEU A 194 2.26 6.87 -6.03
CA LEU A 194 1.92 6.58 -4.63
C LEU A 194 3.01 7.03 -3.65
N TRP A 195 4.26 7.17 -4.11
CA TRP A 195 5.43 7.51 -3.30
C TRP A 195 6.33 8.53 -4.00
N PRO A 196 5.84 9.76 -4.27
CA PRO A 196 6.54 10.75 -5.10
C PRO A 196 7.85 11.26 -4.48
N GLY A 197 8.02 11.12 -3.16
CA GLY A 197 9.22 11.52 -2.42
C GLY A 197 10.30 10.45 -2.31
N ASP A 198 10.23 9.36 -3.08
CA ASP A 198 11.22 8.28 -3.03
C ASP A 198 12.31 8.40 -4.10
N PRO A 199 13.51 8.93 -3.78
CA PRO A 199 14.57 9.12 -4.76
C PRO A 199 15.14 7.79 -5.29
N ALA A 200 15.06 6.71 -4.51
CA ALA A 200 15.61 5.41 -4.92
C ALA A 200 14.81 4.80 -6.09
N LEU A 201 13.51 5.04 -6.13
CA LEU A 201 12.67 4.57 -7.24
C LEU A 201 13.06 5.27 -8.55
N GLN A 202 13.31 6.58 -8.51
CA GLN A 202 13.78 7.35 -9.67
C GLN A 202 15.18 6.92 -10.12
N MET A 203 16.09 6.67 -9.18
CA MET A 203 17.42 6.14 -9.49
C MET A 203 17.34 4.79 -10.22
N ARG A 204 16.44 3.89 -9.81
CA ARG A 204 16.26 2.60 -10.48
C ARG A 204 15.64 2.70 -11.86
N VAL A 205 14.71 3.63 -12.08
CA VAL A 205 14.17 3.88 -13.43
C VAL A 205 15.32 4.26 -14.37
N ASN A 206 16.21 5.15 -13.95
CA ASN A 206 17.39 5.53 -14.73
C ASN A 206 18.36 4.36 -14.94
N GLU A 207 18.60 3.57 -13.89
CA GLU A 207 19.41 2.36 -13.96
C GLU A 207 18.86 1.39 -15.02
N PHE A 208 17.57 1.08 -14.97
CA PHE A 208 16.94 0.11 -15.88
C PHE A 208 16.82 0.62 -17.30
N HIS A 209 16.66 1.93 -17.48
CA HIS A 209 16.75 2.57 -18.79
C HIS A 209 18.11 2.34 -19.46
N ASN A 210 19.20 2.31 -18.68
CA ASN A 210 20.54 2.04 -19.20
C ASN A 210 20.81 0.54 -19.41
N LEU A 211 20.16 -0.33 -18.64
CA LEU A 211 20.40 -1.78 -18.69
C LEU A 211 19.57 -2.51 -19.74
N SER A 212 18.41 -1.98 -20.15
CA SER A 212 17.53 -2.65 -21.10
C SER A 212 16.87 -1.64 -22.06
N PRO A 213 17.18 -1.73 -23.37
CA PRO A 213 16.46 -1.00 -24.40
C PRO A 213 14.96 -1.29 -24.41
N GLU A 214 14.56 -2.53 -24.10
CA GLU A 214 13.16 -2.94 -24.00
C GLU A 214 12.45 -2.18 -22.87
N PHE A 215 13.07 -2.11 -21.68
CA PHE A 215 12.54 -1.30 -20.58
C PHE A 215 12.41 0.18 -20.97
N ALA A 216 13.42 0.75 -21.62
CA ALA A 216 13.37 2.14 -22.10
C ALA A 216 12.21 2.37 -23.11
N ALA A 217 11.87 1.39 -23.94
CA ALA A 217 10.71 1.47 -24.83
C ALA A 217 9.40 1.42 -24.04
N TRP A 218 9.22 0.42 -23.16
CA TRP A 218 8.00 0.28 -22.36
C TRP A 218 7.77 1.48 -21.44
N TRP A 219 8.84 2.02 -20.84
CA TRP A 219 8.74 3.18 -19.97
C TRP A 219 8.35 4.46 -20.75
N ARG A 220 8.72 4.59 -22.02
CA ARG A 220 8.24 5.70 -22.86
C ARG A 220 6.77 5.58 -23.25
N ASN A 221 6.22 4.37 -23.31
CA ASN A 221 4.82 4.15 -23.72
C ASN A 221 3.78 4.48 -22.64
N HIS A 222 4.21 4.83 -21.44
CA HIS A 222 3.30 5.24 -20.37
C HIS A 222 2.24 4.21 -19.95
N GLU A 223 2.52 2.92 -20.17
CA GLU A 223 1.64 1.85 -19.70
C GLU A 223 1.54 1.89 -18.16
N VAL A 224 0.30 1.76 -17.68
CA VAL A 224 -0.07 1.76 -16.25
C VAL A 224 -0.85 0.48 -16.00
N LEU A 225 -0.43 -0.27 -15.00
CA LEU A 225 -1.14 -1.49 -14.60
C LEU A 225 -1.21 -1.59 -13.09
N GLU A 226 -2.40 -1.89 -12.57
CA GLU A 226 -2.56 -2.20 -11.15
C GLU A 226 -1.99 -3.58 -10.82
N HIS A 227 -1.44 -3.72 -9.61
CA HIS A 227 -0.90 -4.99 -9.15
C HIS A 227 -2.03 -5.93 -8.73
N ARG A 228 -2.54 -6.72 -9.69
CA ARG A 228 -3.64 -7.67 -9.52
C ARG A 228 -3.20 -9.10 -9.73
N SER A 229 -3.99 -10.05 -9.21
CA SER A 229 -3.77 -11.47 -9.44
C SER A 229 -3.80 -11.79 -10.93
N HIS A 230 -2.83 -12.59 -11.39
CA HIS A 230 -2.63 -12.93 -12.79
C HIS A 230 -2.10 -14.37 -12.91
N ILE A 231 -2.09 -14.91 -14.13
CA ILE A 231 -1.41 -16.17 -14.41
C ILE A 231 0.03 -15.89 -14.78
N ARG A 232 0.97 -16.66 -14.20
CA ARG A 232 2.37 -16.66 -14.57
C ARG A 232 2.78 -18.08 -14.97
N ARG A 233 3.36 -18.20 -16.15
CA ARG A 233 3.88 -19.47 -16.69
C ARG A 233 5.37 -19.54 -16.45
N LEU A 234 5.81 -20.57 -15.73
CA LEU A 234 7.20 -20.78 -15.39
C LEU A 234 7.71 -22.11 -15.95
N SER A 235 8.94 -22.12 -16.43
CA SER A 235 9.66 -23.31 -16.86
C SER A 235 10.64 -23.75 -15.79
N HIS A 236 10.59 -25.02 -15.38
CA HIS A 236 11.52 -25.60 -14.44
C HIS A 236 12.33 -26.74 -15.08
N PRO A 237 13.67 -26.77 -14.93
CA PRO A 237 14.53 -27.79 -15.54
C PRO A 237 14.11 -29.23 -15.23
N ARG A 238 13.57 -29.47 -14.03
CA ARG A 238 13.09 -30.81 -13.60
C ARG A 238 11.60 -31.06 -13.82
N TYR A 239 10.76 -30.02 -13.70
CA TYR A 239 9.30 -30.19 -13.60
C TYR A 239 8.57 -29.74 -14.87
N GLY A 240 9.31 -29.18 -15.84
CA GLY A 240 8.76 -28.63 -17.07
C GLY A 240 7.98 -27.34 -16.83
N LEU A 241 7.03 -27.09 -17.72
CA LEU A 241 6.21 -25.89 -17.74
C LEU A 241 5.00 -26.00 -16.81
N TRP A 242 4.91 -25.14 -15.79
CA TRP A 242 3.72 -25.01 -14.94
C TRP A 242 3.11 -23.61 -15.03
N SER A 243 1.77 -23.57 -14.93
CA SER A 243 1.00 -22.33 -14.78
C SER A 243 0.68 -22.11 -13.32
N PHE A 244 0.88 -20.88 -12.86
CA PHE A 244 0.58 -20.46 -11.49
C PHE A 244 -0.38 -19.28 -11.48
N ARG A 245 -1.38 -19.31 -10.61
CA ARG A 245 -2.08 -18.11 -10.17
C ARG A 245 -1.19 -17.39 -9.16
N VAL A 246 -0.83 -16.16 -9.47
CA VAL A 246 -0.10 -15.28 -8.56
C VAL A 246 -1.10 -14.58 -7.65
N VAL A 247 -0.98 -14.81 -6.35
CA VAL A 247 -1.77 -14.14 -5.31
C VAL A 247 -0.89 -13.07 -4.67
N ILE A 248 -1.34 -11.82 -4.71
CA ILE A 248 -0.64 -10.68 -4.14
C ILE A 248 -1.32 -10.31 -2.83
N MET A 249 -0.55 -10.31 -1.75
CA MET A 249 -1.01 -9.96 -0.42
C MET A 249 -0.29 -8.68 0.03
N ARG A 250 -1.07 -7.67 0.43
CA ARG A 250 -0.55 -6.46 1.09
C ARG A 250 -0.69 -6.64 2.59
N VAL A 251 0.36 -6.34 3.34
CA VAL A 251 0.31 -6.40 4.80
C VAL A 251 -0.13 -5.04 5.31
N ALA A 252 -1.25 -4.99 6.05
CA ALA A 252 -1.85 -3.72 6.49
C ALA A 252 -0.89 -2.83 7.29
N GLY A 253 0.03 -3.43 8.06
CA GLY A 253 1.06 -2.72 8.82
C GLY A 253 2.28 -2.27 8.01
N PHE A 254 2.45 -2.81 6.78
CA PHE A 254 3.60 -2.55 5.90
C PHE A 254 3.11 -2.21 4.49
N PRO A 255 2.45 -1.07 4.28
CA PRO A 255 1.79 -0.71 3.01
C PRO A 255 2.70 -0.62 1.80
N ARG A 256 4.03 -0.52 1.96
CA ARG A 256 4.97 -0.58 0.82
C ARG A 256 5.38 -2.01 0.46
N HIS A 257 4.94 -3.00 1.21
CA HIS A 257 5.43 -4.37 1.09
C HIS A 257 4.35 -5.30 0.56
N PHE A 258 4.79 -6.27 -0.24
CA PHE A 258 3.94 -7.24 -0.89
C PHE A 258 4.50 -8.63 -0.66
N VAL A 259 3.62 -9.61 -0.47
CA VAL A 259 3.96 -11.02 -0.60
C VAL A 259 3.26 -11.59 -1.82
N GLU A 260 4.03 -12.18 -2.72
CA GLU A 260 3.52 -12.91 -3.87
C GLU A 260 3.66 -14.41 -3.62
N SER A 261 2.53 -15.11 -3.64
CA SER A 261 2.48 -16.57 -3.54
C SER A 261 1.88 -17.17 -4.80
N HIS A 262 2.44 -18.30 -5.21
CA HIS A 262 2.03 -18.98 -6.43
C HIS A 262 1.16 -20.19 -6.08
N ILE A 263 0.00 -20.31 -6.72
CA ILE A 263 -0.88 -21.48 -6.60
C ILE A 263 -0.90 -22.17 -7.96
N ARG A 264 -0.49 -23.43 -8.02
CA ARG A 264 -0.50 -24.18 -9.28
C ARG A 264 -1.91 -24.25 -9.84
N VAL A 265 -2.05 -23.98 -11.13
CA VAL A 265 -3.29 -24.14 -11.89
C VAL A 265 -3.14 -25.37 -12.76
N ASP A 266 -4.01 -26.36 -12.57
CA ASP A 266 -4.03 -27.53 -13.43
C ASP A 266 -4.51 -27.16 -14.85
N PRO A 267 -3.94 -27.76 -15.91
CA PRO A 267 -4.30 -27.46 -17.29
C PRO A 267 -5.80 -27.63 -17.59
N SER A 268 -6.47 -28.58 -16.93
CA SER A 268 -7.92 -28.80 -17.03
C SER A 268 -8.77 -27.64 -16.52
N ASN A 269 -8.22 -26.79 -15.64
CA ASN A 269 -8.91 -25.65 -15.04
C ASN A 269 -8.59 -24.31 -15.75
N MET A 270 -7.76 -24.30 -16.80
CA MET A 270 -7.38 -23.07 -17.50
C MET A 270 -8.50 -22.45 -18.35
N GLN A 271 -9.51 -23.21 -18.77
CA GLN A 271 -10.61 -22.70 -19.61
C GLN A 271 -11.56 -21.72 -18.89
N ASN A 272 -11.53 -21.68 -17.54
CA ASN A 272 -12.44 -20.87 -16.73
C ASN A 272 -11.77 -19.64 -16.08
N ILE A 273 -10.54 -19.32 -16.47
CA ILE A 273 -9.79 -18.22 -15.87
C ILE A 273 -9.82 -17.06 -16.86
N PRO A 274 -10.47 -15.92 -16.53
CA PRO A 274 -10.37 -14.74 -17.37
C PRO A 274 -8.89 -14.38 -17.49
N SER A 275 -8.36 -14.47 -18.71
CA SER A 275 -7.11 -13.79 -19.05
C SER A 275 -7.32 -12.34 -18.67
N THR A 276 -6.54 -11.85 -17.71
CA THR A 276 -6.51 -10.42 -17.45
C THR A 276 -6.19 -9.75 -18.79
N LEU A 277 -7.13 -8.88 -19.17
CA LEU A 277 -7.52 -8.47 -20.52
C LEU A 277 -6.45 -7.68 -21.27
N ASP A 278 -6.62 -7.67 -22.59
CA ASP A 278 -6.23 -6.57 -23.50
C ASP A 278 -6.58 -5.19 -22.94
#